data_AF-A0A940L306-F1
#
_entry.id   AF-A0A940L306-F1
#
_cell.length_a   1.000
_cell.length_b   1.000
_cell.length_c   1.000
_cell.angle_alpha   90.00
_cell.angle_beta   90.00
_cell.angle_gamma   90.00
#
_symmetry.space_group_name_H-M   'P 1'
#
loop_
_entity.id
_entity.type
_entity.pdbx_description
1 polymer ?
#
loop_
_entity_poly.entity_id
_entity_poly.type
_entity_poly.pdbx_seq_one_letter_code
_entity_poly.pdbx_strand_id
1 'polypeptide(L)'
;MAVPVLKEAVAVAEETKKKEESAFFDVGVDRSDLGRPESLRYKILTWVLDERYDKAIEELKDFLEAPSDYPNFKTKITRYIHHSVDLIYAIKAKRGFPGISSLTRAKQQELREKFKEHFKELQYILKTVEKIQGDLRIQDARSTIYVVRALWLGGLGVVILAFWLDIVNGLAHTSFVVFDEAFGRLANWLAQVVGL
;
A
#
# COMPACT_ATOMS: atom_id res chain seq x y z
N MET A 1 37.86 27.88 43.42
CA MET A 1 37.83 27.09 42.17
C MET A 1 37.46 25.63 42.49
N ALA A 2 36.19 25.31 42.75
CA ALA A 2 35.75 23.98 43.20
C ALA A 2 34.39 23.57 42.64
N VAL A 3 34.21 23.67 41.31
CA VAL A 3 32.93 23.40 40.63
C VAL A 3 32.94 22.24 39.60
N PRO A 4 34.07 21.69 39.09
CA PRO A 4 33.98 20.70 38.00
C PRO A 4 33.49 19.31 38.46
N VAL A 5 33.86 18.85 39.66
CA VAL A 5 33.58 17.47 40.13
C VAL A 5 32.10 17.19 40.37
N LEU A 6 31.33 18.19 40.82
CA LEU A 6 29.88 18.04 41.02
C LEU A 6 29.13 17.95 39.70
N LYS A 7 29.64 18.58 38.63
CA LYS A 7 29.00 18.58 37.30
C LYS A 7 29.17 17.22 36.61
N GLU A 8 30.34 16.60 36.74
CA GLU A 8 30.61 15.26 36.22
C GLU A 8 29.82 14.18 36.97
N ALA A 9 29.73 14.26 38.30
CA ALA A 9 28.95 13.31 39.10
C ALA A 9 27.43 13.36 38.80
N VAL A 10 26.89 14.56 38.55
CA VAL A 10 25.47 14.73 38.18
C VAL A 10 25.19 14.21 36.77
N ALA A 11 26.10 14.44 35.81
CA ALA A 11 25.96 13.92 34.45
C ALA A 11 25.97 12.39 34.40
N VAL A 12 26.86 11.75 35.16
CA VAL A 12 26.95 10.28 35.25
C VAL A 12 25.71 9.69 35.92
N ALA A 13 25.15 10.36 36.93
CA ALA A 13 23.90 9.97 37.60
C ALA A 13 22.66 10.10 36.68
N GLU A 14 22.62 11.11 35.80
CA GLU A 14 21.57 11.27 34.79
C GLU A 14 21.67 10.21 33.69
N GLU A 15 22.86 9.90 33.22
CA GLU A 15 23.07 8.84 32.21
C GLU A 15 22.69 7.46 32.73
N THR A 16 23.04 7.16 33.99
CA THR A 16 22.65 5.88 34.62
C THR A 16 21.14 5.77 34.84
N LYS A 17 20.48 6.84 35.29
CA LYS A 17 19.00 6.89 35.38
C LYS A 17 18.32 6.68 34.02
N LYS A 18 18.78 7.35 32.97
CA LYS A 18 18.27 7.14 31.61
C LYS A 18 18.42 5.70 31.16
N LYS A 19 19.55 5.07 31.48
CA LYS A 19 19.81 3.67 31.11
C LYS A 19 18.88 2.70 31.83
N GLU A 20 18.63 2.91 33.13
CA GLU A 20 17.67 2.11 33.90
C GLU A 20 16.21 2.32 33.44
N GLU A 21 15.82 3.56 33.15
CA GLU A 21 14.49 3.88 32.61
C GLU A 21 14.28 3.29 31.20
N SER A 22 15.32 3.31 30.35
CA SER A 22 15.28 2.69 29.03
C SER A 22 15.11 1.16 29.10
N ALA A 23 15.75 0.52 30.09
CA ALA A 23 15.58 -0.92 30.34
C ALA A 23 14.20 -1.25 30.95
N PHE A 24 13.62 -0.33 31.73
CA PHE A 24 12.28 -0.49 32.30
C PHE A 24 11.18 -0.58 31.24
N PHE A 25 11.33 0.18 30.14
CA PHE A 25 10.41 0.18 29.01
C PHE A 25 10.79 -0.78 27.89
N ASP A 26 11.71 -1.74 28.12
CA ASP A 26 11.99 -2.77 27.12
C ASP A 26 10.71 -3.55 26.82
N VAL A 27 10.25 -3.44 25.56
CA VAL A 27 8.96 -3.93 25.10
C VAL A 27 9.03 -5.39 24.66
N GLY A 28 10.21 -5.99 24.53
CA GLY A 28 10.33 -7.35 24.00
C GLY A 28 9.71 -7.44 22.60
N VAL A 29 9.96 -6.43 21.76
CA VAL A 29 9.49 -6.39 20.37
C VAL A 29 10.40 -7.30 19.56
N ASP A 30 9.83 -8.33 18.94
CA ASP A 30 10.56 -9.15 17.99
C ASP A 30 10.97 -8.30 16.78
N ARG A 31 12.20 -8.44 16.30
CA ARG A 31 12.69 -7.67 15.13
C ARG A 31 11.84 -7.90 13.88
N SER A 32 11.15 -9.04 13.78
CA SER A 32 10.19 -9.34 12.71
C SER A 32 8.94 -8.46 12.74
N ASP A 33 8.55 -7.97 13.92
CA ASP A 33 7.34 -7.19 14.13
C ASP A 33 7.48 -5.72 13.69
N LEU A 34 8.72 -5.24 13.61
CA LEU A 34 9.08 -3.91 13.12
C LEU A 34 8.87 -3.76 11.61
N GLY A 35 8.80 -4.87 10.86
CA GLY A 35 8.64 -4.85 9.41
C GLY A 35 9.97 -4.91 8.65
N ARG A 36 9.93 -4.57 7.37
CA ARG A 36 11.13 -4.59 6.51
C ARG A 36 12.00 -3.36 6.83
N PRO A 37 13.34 -3.44 6.81
CA PRO A 37 14.22 -2.31 7.15
C PRO A 37 13.94 -1.01 6.39
N GLU A 38 13.52 -1.13 5.12
CA GLU A 38 13.21 0.00 4.24
C GLU A 38 11.77 0.54 4.42
N SER A 39 10.96 -0.07 5.27
CA SER A 39 9.54 0.27 5.40
C SER A 39 9.32 1.45 6.36
N LEU A 40 8.28 2.23 6.10
CA LEU A 40 7.90 3.36 6.96
C LEU A 40 7.68 2.89 8.40
N ARG A 41 7.01 1.75 8.58
CA ARG A 41 6.79 1.16 9.90
C ARG A 41 8.10 0.91 10.65
N TYR A 42 9.09 0.31 9.99
CA TYR A 42 10.37 0.02 10.63
C TYR A 42 11.07 1.29 11.10
N LYS A 43 11.15 2.31 10.23
CA LYS A 43 11.76 3.60 10.58
C LYS A 43 11.06 4.27 11.76
N ILE A 44 9.74 4.41 11.70
CA ILE A 44 8.96 5.09 12.75
C ILE A 44 9.05 4.35 14.08
N LEU A 45 8.87 3.02 14.08
CA LEU A 45 8.95 2.25 15.33
C LEU A 45 10.36 2.27 15.92
N THR A 46 11.41 2.24 15.08
CA THR A 46 12.80 2.38 15.53
C THR A 46 13.03 3.75 16.17
N TRP A 47 12.58 4.84 15.53
CA TRP A 47 12.69 6.19 16.11
C TRP A 47 11.95 6.34 17.44
N VAL A 48 10.79 5.70 17.59
CA VAL A 48 10.02 5.70 18.84
C VAL A 48 10.71 4.89 19.94
N LEU A 49 11.38 3.79 19.60
CA LEU A 49 12.17 2.98 20.54
C LEU A 49 13.42 3.74 21.01
N ASP A 50 14.08 4.45 20.10
CA ASP A 50 15.26 5.30 20.31
C ASP A 50 14.94 6.66 20.96
N GLU A 51 13.70 6.87 21.39
CA GLU A 51 13.21 8.13 22.03
C GLU A 51 13.31 9.38 21.13
N ARG A 52 13.48 9.19 19.82
CA ARG A 52 13.52 10.24 18.81
C ARG A 52 12.12 10.56 18.29
N TYR A 53 11.22 10.93 19.19
CA TYR A 53 9.80 11.17 18.88
C TYR A 53 9.59 12.28 17.85
N ASP A 54 10.35 13.36 17.95
CA ASP A 54 10.15 14.53 17.09
C ASP A 54 10.51 14.18 15.63
N LYS A 55 11.56 13.38 15.42
CA LYS A 55 11.92 12.83 14.10
C LYS A 55 10.87 11.87 13.55
N ALA A 56 10.30 11.03 14.41
CA ALA A 56 9.23 10.12 14.01
C ALA A 56 7.99 10.88 13.52
N ILE A 57 7.64 11.99 14.18
CA ILE A 57 6.52 12.85 13.81
C ILE A 57 6.82 13.60 12.51
N GLU A 58 8.04 14.11 12.34
CA GLU A 58 8.49 14.77 11.12
C GLU A 58 8.41 13.81 9.92
N GLU A 59 8.99 12.61 10.02
CA GLU A 59 8.93 11.59 8.96
C GLU A 59 7.47 11.20 8.60
N LEU A 60 6.56 11.15 9.58
CA LEU A 60 5.13 10.90 9.33
C LEU A 60 4.45 12.05 8.58
N LYS A 61 4.83 13.30 8.88
CA LYS A 61 4.31 14.48 8.18
C LYS A 61 4.88 14.56 6.76
N ASP A 62 6.17 14.34 6.62
CA ASP A 62 6.85 14.30 5.33
C ASP A 62 6.25 13.22 4.43
N PHE A 63 5.95 12.04 4.99
CA PHE A 63 5.27 10.97 4.28
C PHE A 63 3.86 11.36 3.79
N LEU A 64 3.14 12.19 4.54
CA LEU A 64 1.81 12.69 4.16
C LEU A 64 1.88 13.80 3.11
N GLU A 65 2.95 14.60 3.14
CA GLU A 65 3.21 15.68 2.20
C GLU A 65 3.80 15.19 0.88
N ALA A 66 4.53 14.07 0.91
CA ALA A 66 5.11 13.45 -0.27
C ALA A 66 4.05 13.23 -1.37
N PRO A 67 4.38 13.58 -2.63
CA PRO A 67 3.47 13.33 -3.74
C PRO A 67 3.25 11.82 -3.88
N SER A 68 1.98 11.44 -4.02
CA SER A 68 1.58 10.05 -4.22
C SER A 68 1.10 9.86 -5.66
N ASP A 69 1.60 8.83 -6.31
CA ASP A 69 1.19 8.42 -7.66
C ASP A 69 -0.28 7.99 -7.72
N TYR A 70 -0.87 7.63 -6.56
CA TYR A 70 -2.23 7.12 -6.48
C TYR A 70 -3.25 8.19 -6.11
N PRO A 71 -4.35 8.33 -6.89
CA PRO A 71 -5.43 9.25 -6.56
C PRO A 71 -6.12 8.81 -5.26
N ASN A 72 -6.51 9.78 -4.43
CA ASN A 72 -7.17 9.58 -3.13
C ASN A 72 -6.34 8.86 -2.05
N PHE A 73 -5.07 8.51 -2.29
CA PHE A 73 -4.22 7.87 -1.28
C PHE A 73 -4.09 8.75 -0.04
N LYS A 74 -3.69 10.01 -0.25
CA LYS A 74 -3.52 11.01 0.82
C LYS A 74 -4.75 11.06 1.71
N THR A 75 -5.94 11.29 1.15
CA THR A 75 -7.21 11.36 1.87
C THR A 75 -7.49 10.11 2.71
N LYS A 76 -7.15 8.91 2.21
CA LYS A 76 -7.33 7.65 2.95
C LYS A 76 -6.36 7.50 4.10
N ILE A 77 -5.10 7.92 3.93
CA ILE A 77 -4.06 7.73 4.95
C ILE A 77 -4.03 8.84 6.00
N THR A 78 -4.50 10.05 5.68
CA THR A 78 -4.44 11.23 6.57
C THR A 78 -4.92 10.92 7.99
N ARG A 79 -6.08 10.26 8.14
CA ARG A 79 -6.63 9.89 9.45
C ARG A 79 -5.71 8.97 10.24
N TYR A 80 -5.10 7.98 9.57
CA TYR A 80 -4.20 7.02 10.20
C TYR A 80 -2.87 7.67 10.60
N ILE A 81 -2.36 8.58 9.78
CA ILE A 81 -1.13 9.32 10.08
C ILE A 81 -1.35 10.25 11.28
N HIS A 82 -2.45 11.02 11.32
CA HIS A 82 -2.76 11.86 12.48
C HIS A 82 -2.92 11.04 13.76
N HIS A 83 -3.65 9.92 13.69
CA HIS A 83 -3.78 9.02 14.85
C HIS A 83 -2.43 8.43 15.28
N SER A 84 -1.53 8.14 14.33
CA SER A 84 -0.17 7.69 14.64
C SER A 84 0.64 8.77 15.37
N VAL A 85 0.49 10.04 14.98
CA VAL A 85 1.12 11.19 15.66
C VAL A 85 0.60 11.33 17.09
N ASP A 86 -0.72 11.21 17.29
CA ASP A 86 -1.34 11.27 18.62
C ASP A 86 -0.82 10.14 19.54
N LEU A 87 -0.67 8.93 18.99
CA LEU A 87 -0.09 7.80 19.72
C LEU A 87 1.39 8.05 20.08
N ILE A 88 2.17 8.67 19.22
CA ILE A 88 3.56 9.03 19.53
C ILE A 88 3.62 10.06 20.65
N TYR A 89 2.76 11.08 20.64
CA TYR A 89 2.67 12.05 21.74
C TYR A 89 2.24 11.39 23.04
N ALA A 90 1.26 10.48 22.99
CA ALA A 90 0.87 9.68 24.12
C ALA A 90 2.08 8.90 24.66
N ILE A 91 2.79 8.16 23.82
CA ILE A 91 3.98 7.38 24.19
C ILE A 91 5.05 8.27 24.85
N LYS A 92 5.38 9.43 24.25
CA LYS A 92 6.33 10.41 24.80
C LYS A 92 5.95 10.86 26.21
N ALA A 93 4.67 11.15 26.44
CA ALA A 93 4.18 11.59 27.75
C ALA A 93 4.22 10.49 28.82
N LYS A 94 4.01 9.21 28.46
CA LYS A 94 4.03 8.10 29.43
C LYS A 94 5.45 7.64 29.75
N ARG A 95 6.37 7.68 28.78
CA ARG A 95 7.78 7.29 28.99
C ARG A 95 8.57 8.37 29.71
N GLY A 96 8.32 9.65 29.40
CA GLY A 96 8.97 10.81 30.05
C GLY A 96 8.26 11.31 31.30
N PHE A 97 7.50 10.47 32.02
CA PHE A 97 6.76 10.92 33.19
C PHE A 97 7.74 11.32 34.32
N PRO A 98 7.67 12.55 34.85
CA PRO A 98 8.61 12.99 35.87
C PRO A 98 8.40 12.21 37.17
N GLY A 99 9.49 11.64 37.71
CA GLY A 99 9.44 10.92 38.98
C GLY A 99 8.83 9.53 38.89
N ILE A 100 8.98 8.82 37.77
CA ILE A 100 8.56 7.39 37.65
C ILE A 100 9.09 6.56 38.82
N SER A 101 10.35 6.76 39.22
CA SER A 101 10.99 6.06 40.34
C SER A 101 10.35 6.34 41.70
N SER A 102 9.58 7.43 41.84
CA SER A 102 8.88 7.80 43.07
C SER A 102 7.47 7.19 43.18
N LEU A 103 6.96 6.62 42.08
CA LEU A 103 5.65 5.98 42.04
C LEU A 103 5.70 4.57 42.65
N THR A 104 4.53 4.09 43.09
CA THR A 104 4.38 2.70 43.52
C THR A 104 4.62 1.74 42.35
N ARG A 105 5.16 0.55 42.64
CA ARG A 105 5.43 -0.49 41.64
C ARG A 105 4.20 -0.85 40.79
N ALA A 106 3.02 -0.81 41.39
CA ALA A 106 1.74 -1.01 40.70
C ALA A 106 1.48 0.07 39.64
N LYS A 107 1.73 1.35 39.96
CA LYS A 107 1.52 2.45 39.01
C LYS A 107 2.56 2.47 37.90
N GLN A 108 3.82 2.12 38.22
CA GLN A 108 4.87 1.93 37.23
C GLN A 108 4.52 0.81 36.23
N GLN A 109 3.94 -0.30 36.72
CA GLN A 109 3.47 -1.39 35.88
C GLN A 109 2.30 -0.95 34.96
N GLU A 110 1.33 -0.19 35.48
CA GLU A 110 0.22 0.36 34.69
C GLU A 110 0.72 1.27 33.56
N LEU A 111 1.68 2.16 33.85
CA LEU A 111 2.34 3.01 32.86
C LEU A 111 3.04 2.17 31.77
N ARG A 112 3.72 1.10 32.18
CA ARG A 112 4.39 0.18 31.24
C ARG A 112 3.39 -0.56 30.36
N GLU A 113 2.26 -1.02 30.90
CA GLU A 113 1.22 -1.67 30.13
C GLU A 113 0.57 -0.73 29.12
N LYS A 114 0.27 0.51 29.53
CA LYS A 114 -0.26 1.55 28.63
C LYS A 114 0.73 1.94 27.54
N PHE A 115 2.02 2.00 27.85
CA PHE A 115 3.06 2.17 26.84
C PHE A 115 3.01 1.05 25.79
N LYS A 116 2.98 -0.22 26.24
CA LYS A 116 2.92 -1.38 25.35
C LYS A 116 1.65 -1.40 24.49
N GLU A 117 0.52 -1.01 25.06
CA GLU A 117 -0.77 -0.88 24.36
C GLU A 117 -0.68 0.13 23.22
N HIS A 118 -0.25 1.38 23.51
CA HIS A 118 -0.10 2.42 22.48
C HIS A 118 0.96 2.05 21.43
N PHE A 119 2.04 1.39 21.82
CA PHE A 119 3.08 0.94 20.88
C PHE A 119 2.55 -0.13 19.92
N LYS A 120 1.80 -1.12 20.42
CA LYS A 120 1.14 -2.14 19.58
C LYS A 120 0.08 -1.54 18.67
N GLU A 121 -0.67 -0.56 19.17
CA GLU A 121 -1.65 0.17 18.36
C GLU A 121 -0.97 0.94 17.22
N LEU A 122 0.12 1.65 17.52
CA LEU A 122 0.94 2.34 16.52
C LEU A 122 1.44 1.36 15.45
N GLN A 123 1.97 0.20 15.86
CA GLN A 123 2.40 -0.85 14.94
C GLN A 123 1.27 -1.33 14.02
N TYR A 124 0.07 -1.54 14.58
CA TYR A 124 -1.11 -1.96 13.81
C TYR A 124 -1.54 -0.91 12.77
N ILE A 125 -1.54 0.37 13.15
CA ILE A 125 -1.92 1.46 12.25
C ILE A 125 -0.91 1.60 11.12
N LEU A 126 0.39 1.59 11.43
CA LEU A 126 1.44 1.66 10.41
C LEU A 126 1.38 0.47 9.44
N LYS A 127 1.08 -0.74 9.94
CA LYS A 127 0.83 -1.91 9.10
C LYS A 127 -0.38 -1.72 8.18
N THR A 128 -1.43 -1.05 8.66
CA THR A 128 -2.61 -0.73 7.86
C THR A 128 -2.28 0.27 6.76
N VAL A 129 -1.47 1.29 7.04
CA VAL A 129 -0.98 2.26 6.04
C VAL A 129 -0.17 1.54 4.95
N GLU A 130 0.77 0.67 5.32
CA GLU A 130 1.53 -0.14 4.36
C GLU A 130 0.63 -1.03 3.51
N LYS A 131 -0.41 -1.64 4.11
CA LYS A 131 -1.38 -2.46 3.38
C LYS A 131 -2.17 -1.63 2.36
N ILE A 132 -2.65 -0.44 2.73
CA ILE A 132 -3.37 0.46 1.81
C ILE A 132 -2.48 0.81 0.61
N GLN A 133 -1.20 1.11 0.84
CA GLN A 133 -0.25 1.39 -0.23
C GLN A 133 -0.03 0.17 -1.14
N GLY A 134 0.09 -1.03 -0.55
CA GLY A 134 0.19 -2.29 -1.29
C GLY A 134 -1.04 -2.60 -2.13
N ASP A 135 -2.25 -2.38 -1.58
CA ASP A 135 -3.51 -2.64 -2.27
C ASP A 135 -3.68 -1.71 -3.48
N LEU A 136 -3.32 -0.43 -3.37
CA LEU A 136 -3.36 0.51 -4.50
C LEU A 136 -2.39 0.14 -5.61
N ARG A 137 -1.16 -0.29 -5.27
CA ARG A 137 -0.19 -0.83 -6.23
C ARG A 137 -0.76 -2.01 -7.02
N ILE A 138 -1.45 -2.92 -6.33
CA ILE A 138 -2.05 -4.10 -6.97
C ILE A 138 -3.23 -3.70 -7.85
N GLN A 139 -4.05 -2.73 -7.43
CA GLN A 139 -5.19 -2.25 -8.21
C GLN A 139 -4.74 -1.63 -9.54
N ASP A 140 -3.67 -0.85 -9.54
CA ASP A 140 -3.11 -0.23 -10.74
C ASP A 140 -2.49 -1.26 -11.70
N ALA A 141 -1.83 -2.28 -11.16
CA ALA A 141 -1.36 -3.40 -11.97
C ALA A 141 -2.53 -4.17 -12.63
N ARG A 142 -3.63 -4.37 -11.89
CA ARG A 142 -4.82 -5.06 -12.42
C ARG A 142 -5.53 -4.27 -13.50
N SER A 143 -5.69 -2.95 -13.35
CA SER A 143 -6.31 -2.10 -14.38
C SER A 143 -5.51 -2.17 -15.69
N THR A 144 -4.18 -2.12 -15.60
CA THR A 144 -3.29 -2.26 -16.78
C THR A 144 -3.47 -3.61 -17.47
N ILE A 145 -3.55 -4.70 -16.70
CA ILE A 145 -3.81 -6.05 -17.24
C ILE A 145 -5.16 -6.11 -17.97
N TYR A 146 -6.20 -5.48 -17.44
CA TYR A 146 -7.51 -5.44 -18.10
C TYR A 146 -7.46 -4.67 -19.42
N VAL A 147 -6.75 -3.54 -19.48
CA VAL A 147 -6.57 -2.77 -20.71
C VAL A 147 -5.83 -3.58 -21.77
N VAL A 148 -4.75 -4.28 -21.40
CA VAL A 148 -4.00 -5.14 -22.33
C VAL A 148 -4.87 -6.28 -22.85
N ARG A 149 -5.66 -6.92 -21.98
CA ARG A 149 -6.61 -7.97 -22.39
C ARG A 149 -7.68 -7.44 -23.33
N ALA A 150 -8.23 -6.26 -23.04
CA ALA A 150 -9.23 -5.62 -23.90
C ALA A 150 -8.63 -5.28 -25.28
N LEU A 151 -7.39 -4.81 -25.33
CA LEU A 151 -6.69 -4.52 -26.57
C LEU A 151 -6.45 -5.79 -27.40
N TRP A 152 -6.03 -6.89 -26.76
CA TRP A 152 -5.84 -8.19 -27.43
C TRP A 152 -7.15 -8.75 -27.98
N LEU A 153 -8.22 -8.77 -27.17
CA LEU A 153 -9.53 -9.26 -27.59
C LEU A 153 -10.15 -8.36 -28.66
N GLY A 154 -9.98 -7.05 -28.55
CA GLY A 154 -10.40 -6.08 -29.55
C GLY A 154 -9.69 -6.29 -30.89
N GLY A 155 -8.36 -6.47 -30.87
CA GLY A 155 -7.58 -6.77 -32.07
C GLY A 155 -8.02 -8.08 -32.74
N LEU A 156 -8.23 -9.13 -31.95
CA LEU A 156 -8.75 -10.40 -32.47
C LEU A 156 -10.15 -10.25 -33.07
N GLY A 157 -11.02 -9.44 -32.46
CA GLY A 157 -12.34 -9.10 -33.00
C GLY A 157 -12.28 -8.40 -34.36
N VAL A 158 -11.36 -7.44 -34.53
CA VAL A 158 -11.14 -6.76 -35.82
C VAL A 158 -10.67 -7.74 -36.89
N VAL A 159 -9.76 -8.65 -36.56
CA VAL A 159 -9.28 -9.69 -37.49
C VAL A 159 -10.43 -10.61 -37.91
N ILE A 160 -11.24 -11.10 -36.97
CA ILE A 160 -12.40 -11.95 -37.28
C ILE A 160 -13.38 -11.20 -38.19
N LEU A 161 -13.67 -9.93 -37.89
CA LEU A 161 -14.60 -9.13 -38.69
C LEU A 161 -14.06 -8.86 -40.10
N ALA A 162 -12.76 -8.61 -40.25
CA ALA A 162 -12.11 -8.46 -41.55
C ALA A 162 -12.22 -9.75 -42.39
N PHE A 163 -11.92 -10.91 -41.80
CA PHE A 163 -12.10 -12.21 -42.46
C PHE A 163 -13.55 -12.46 -42.85
N TRP A 164 -14.49 -12.12 -41.97
CA TRP A 164 -15.92 -12.29 -42.24
C TRP A 164 -16.37 -11.44 -43.43
N LEU A 165 -15.96 -10.17 -43.49
CA LEU A 165 -16.26 -9.28 -44.60
C LEU A 165 -15.64 -9.78 -45.92
N ASP A 166 -14.42 -10.31 -45.88
CA ASP A 166 -13.76 -10.85 -47.07
C ASP A 166 -14.46 -12.11 -47.58
N ILE A 167 -14.90 -13.00 -46.68
CA ILE A 167 -15.71 -14.17 -47.03
C ILE A 167 -17.05 -13.75 -47.67
N VAL A 168 -17.76 -12.80 -47.07
CA VAL A 168 -19.06 -12.35 -47.60
C VAL A 168 -18.88 -11.63 -48.95
N ASN A 169 -17.94 -10.70 -49.06
CA ASN A 169 -17.77 -9.92 -50.28
C ASN A 169 -17.13 -10.73 -51.41
N GLY A 170 -16.18 -11.61 -51.10
CA GLY A 170 -15.53 -12.49 -52.06
C GLY A 170 -16.44 -13.64 -52.45
N LEU A 171 -16.72 -14.55 -51.51
CA LEU A 171 -17.39 -15.82 -51.82
C LEU A 171 -18.88 -15.66 -52.08
N ALA A 172 -19.60 -14.79 -51.36
CA ALA A 172 -21.04 -14.70 -51.55
C ALA A 172 -21.41 -14.07 -52.90
N HIS A 173 -20.66 -13.05 -53.35
CA HIS A 173 -20.89 -12.44 -54.65
C HIS A 173 -20.58 -13.42 -55.80
N THR A 174 -19.45 -14.13 -55.75
CA THR A 174 -19.13 -15.14 -56.77
C THR A 174 -20.11 -16.31 -56.74
N SER A 175 -20.53 -16.75 -55.55
CA SER A 175 -21.52 -17.82 -55.43
C SER A 175 -22.85 -17.40 -56.04
N PHE A 176 -23.32 -16.18 -55.77
CA PHE A 176 -24.57 -15.68 -56.35
C PHE A 176 -24.52 -15.64 -57.87
N VAL A 177 -23.43 -15.12 -58.45
CA VAL A 177 -23.25 -15.08 -59.92
C VAL A 177 -23.24 -16.49 -60.53
N VAL A 178 -22.50 -17.43 -59.92
CA VAL A 178 -22.44 -18.82 -60.42
C VAL A 178 -23.80 -19.50 -60.30
N PHE A 179 -24.54 -19.27 -59.22
CA PHE A 179 -25.90 -19.81 -59.06
C PHE A 179 -26.86 -19.24 -60.11
N ASP A 180 -26.82 -17.93 -60.38
CA ASP A 180 -27.66 -17.27 -61.38
C ASP A 180 -27.33 -17.79 -62.80
N GLU A 181 -26.04 -17.89 -63.16
CA GLU A 181 -25.61 -18.47 -64.43
C GLU A 181 -25.97 -19.95 -64.58
N ALA A 182 -25.83 -20.75 -63.52
CA ALA A 182 -26.20 -22.17 -63.53
C ALA A 182 -27.72 -22.34 -63.72
N PHE A 183 -28.51 -21.49 -63.05
CA PHE A 183 -29.97 -21.50 -63.19
C PHE A 183 -30.40 -21.06 -64.60
N GLY A 184 -29.76 -20.02 -65.15
CA GLY A 184 -29.99 -19.58 -66.53
C GLY A 184 -29.64 -20.65 -67.57
N ARG A 185 -28.54 -21.38 -67.40
CA ARG A 185 -28.18 -22.51 -68.27
C ARG A 185 -29.16 -23.66 -68.15
N LEU A 186 -29.63 -23.98 -66.95
CA LEU A 186 -30.60 -25.03 -66.71
C LEU A 186 -31.97 -24.67 -67.32
N ALA A 187 -32.40 -23.41 -67.19
CA ALA A 187 -33.61 -22.90 -67.82
C ALA A 187 -33.52 -22.96 -69.36
N ASN A 188 -32.40 -22.54 -69.94
CA ASN A 188 -32.18 -22.63 -71.39
C ASN A 188 -32.13 -24.07 -71.91
N TRP A 189 -31.49 -24.99 -71.16
CA TRP A 189 -31.50 -26.41 -71.49
C TRP A 189 -32.91 -27.00 -71.43
N LEU A 190 -33.68 -26.68 -70.38
CA LEU A 190 -35.09 -27.11 -70.28
C LEU A 190 -35.93 -26.56 -71.43
N ALA A 191 -35.75 -25.30 -71.82
CA ALA A 191 -36.45 -24.70 -72.95
C ALA A 191 -36.16 -25.46 -74.26
N GLN A 192 -34.89 -25.75 -74.53
CA GLN A 192 -34.47 -26.53 -75.70
C GLN A 192 -35.03 -27.96 -75.71
N VAL A 193 -35.13 -28.62 -74.54
CA VAL A 193 -35.66 -29.99 -74.42
C VAL A 193 -37.18 -30.01 -74.61
N VAL A 194 -37.90 -28.97 -74.19
CA VAL A 194 -39.36 -28.88 -74.28
C VAL A 194 -39.82 -28.38 -75.68
N GLY A 195 -38.90 -27.93 -76.53
CA GLY A 195 -39.18 -27.61 -77.94
C GLY A 195 -39.75 -26.20 -78.16
N LEU A 196 -39.33 -25.24 -77.34
CA LEU A 196 -39.46 -23.80 -77.59
C LEU A 196 -38.11 -23.20 -78.00
#